data_AF-A0A522NHR3-F1
#
_entry.id   AF-A0A522NHR3-F1
#
_cell.length_a   1.000
_cell.length_b   1.000
_cell.length_c   1.000
_cell.angle_alpha   90.00
_cell.angle_beta   90.00
_cell.angle_gamma   90.00
#
_symmetry.space_group_name_H-M   'P 1'
#
loop_
_entity.id
_entity.type
_entity.pdbx_description
1 polymer ?
#
loop_
_entity_poly.entity_id
_entity_poly.type
_entity_poly.pdbx_seq_one_letter_code
_entity_poly.pdbx_strand_id
1 'polypeptide(L)'
;MSEPGPATHIDAGDTPADDVGDSAVAVSQPAPASRAGRMAPTLPWTERPWWVRHYTFTGTTVGLIFIWLSLTPSLLPRGPLFQGLVSGLSGAIGYGLGVFAVWLVRFMREKDDSPPPPRWAWKVLIPIGVVGQVLMAIWFHVWQDDVRDLMAMPHLQWYDYPLSGVLSLVVLFTVVEIGQFTRWLVRFLVNQVDRFVPFRLSATIVVVTLAVLTVTVLNGVVLKSAMRTMNNTFASSNNEMNPDSAPPKTPLRSGGPESLVSWESLGHQGRIFIEGGPKVDDLSTFNGAPAIEPIRAYAGLNSADGITATAELAARELQRTGGLRRAVVAVATTTGTGWINEAEASALEYMYNGDTAIVTMQYSFLPSWLSFLVDKENARHAGQALFEAVDRLIRQLPEGQRPKLVVFGESLGSFGGEAPFMSLNNVLARTDGALFSGPTFQNTIWTDLTSTRDAGSPEWLPIYDDGRNVRFVARAGNLARPKDPWDHPRVVYLQHASDPIAWWTPDLVFSKPDWLRERRGYDVLPQTRWIPVVTFLQVSADMAVAVDVPDGHGHRYVAGVADGWAAVLSPPGWTPEKTARLRPLLHSNG
;
A
#
# COMPACT_ATOMS: atom_id res chain seq x y z
N MET A 1 -21.25 48.09 -74.23
CA MET A 1 -21.88 49.34 -74.71
C MET A 1 -22.62 49.93 -73.54
N SER A 2 -22.39 51.12 -73.03
CA SER A 2 -21.27 52.05 -73.07
C SER A 2 -21.49 52.87 -71.79
N GLU A 3 -20.42 53.17 -71.06
CA GLU A 3 -20.38 54.35 -70.19
C GLU A 3 -20.81 55.60 -70.98
N PRO A 4 -21.30 56.69 -70.34
CA PRO A 4 -20.45 57.45 -69.41
C PRO A 4 -21.15 58.22 -68.27
N GLY A 5 -20.33 58.70 -67.33
CA GLY A 5 -20.61 59.90 -66.52
C GLY A 5 -20.64 61.18 -67.38
N PRO A 6 -20.51 62.41 -66.84
CA PRO A 6 -19.77 62.76 -65.63
C PRO A 6 -20.32 63.96 -64.82
N ALA A 7 -19.49 64.41 -63.87
CA ALA A 7 -19.16 65.82 -63.58
C ALA A 7 -20.20 66.69 -62.86
N THR A 8 -20.07 66.90 -61.54
CA THR A 8 -19.25 67.92 -60.83
C THR A 8 -19.81 69.34 -60.89
N HIS A 9 -19.98 69.93 -59.70
CA HIS A 9 -19.46 71.24 -59.22
C HIS A 9 -20.47 71.89 -58.25
N ILE A 10 -20.10 72.09 -56.97
CA ILE A 10 -19.44 73.30 -56.40
C ILE A 10 -20.41 74.48 -56.43
N ASP A 11 -20.60 75.31 -55.41
CA ASP A 11 -20.05 75.52 -54.08
C ASP A 11 -21.01 76.49 -53.37
N ALA A 12 -20.74 76.70 -52.07
CA ALA A 12 -20.90 77.97 -51.35
C ALA A 12 -22.32 78.56 -51.26
N GLY A 13 -22.76 79.04 -50.10
CA GLY A 13 -22.02 79.44 -48.91
C GLY A 13 -22.91 80.39 -48.11
N ASP A 14 -22.48 80.62 -46.87
CA ASP A 14 -22.88 81.67 -45.94
C ASP A 14 -24.32 81.62 -45.39
N THR A 15 -24.58 81.16 -44.14
CA THR A 15 -24.38 81.83 -42.81
C THR A 15 -24.74 83.32 -42.77
N PRO A 16 -25.16 83.91 -41.62
CA PRO A 16 -25.57 83.39 -40.29
C PRO A 16 -26.98 83.99 -39.93
N ALA A 17 -27.63 83.88 -38.77
CA ALA A 17 -27.21 84.09 -37.38
C ALA A 17 -28.45 83.88 -36.46
N ASP A 18 -28.16 83.79 -35.15
CA ASP A 18 -29.00 84.19 -34.00
C ASP A 18 -30.14 83.27 -33.52
N ASP A 19 -29.71 82.28 -32.73
CA ASP A 19 -29.81 82.22 -31.26
C ASP A 19 -31.04 82.76 -30.49
N VAL A 20 -31.37 82.00 -29.42
CA VAL A 20 -32.31 82.27 -28.29
C VAL A 20 -33.81 82.16 -28.62
N GLY A 21 -34.65 81.31 -28.03
CA GLY A 21 -34.56 80.39 -26.90
C GLY A 21 -35.97 80.31 -26.27
N ASP A 22 -36.56 79.12 -26.09
CA ASP A 22 -37.51 78.88 -24.98
C ASP A 22 -37.84 77.38 -24.78
N SER A 23 -37.44 76.88 -23.61
CA SER A 23 -38.21 76.10 -22.63
C SER A 23 -39.46 75.31 -23.09
N ALA A 24 -39.37 73.97 -23.15
CA ALA A 24 -40.36 73.03 -22.58
C ALA A 24 -39.96 71.54 -22.71
N VAL A 25 -39.91 70.89 -21.55
CA VAL A 25 -39.89 69.45 -21.21
C VAL A 25 -41.11 68.74 -21.84
N ALA A 26 -41.17 67.47 -22.30
CA ALA A 26 -40.28 66.33 -22.51
C ALA A 26 -41.07 65.25 -23.31
N VAL A 27 -40.39 64.38 -24.07
CA VAL A 27 -40.61 62.91 -24.04
C VAL A 27 -39.29 62.23 -24.44
N SER A 28 -38.65 61.57 -23.48
CA SER A 28 -37.41 60.82 -23.64
C SER A 28 -37.64 59.47 -24.34
N GLN A 29 -37.06 59.29 -25.53
CA GLN A 29 -36.73 57.96 -26.03
C GLN A 29 -35.25 57.67 -25.73
N PRO A 30 -34.89 56.56 -25.05
CA PRO A 30 -33.50 56.23 -24.84
C PRO A 30 -32.88 55.67 -26.13
N ALA A 31 -31.86 56.36 -26.64
CA ALA A 31 -30.97 55.82 -27.66
C ALA A 31 -30.19 54.61 -27.10
N PRO A 32 -29.87 53.59 -27.91
CA PRO A 32 -29.24 52.37 -27.44
C PRO A 32 -27.82 52.66 -26.94
N ALA A 33 -27.55 52.24 -25.70
CA ALA A 33 -26.24 52.32 -25.07
C ALA A 33 -25.16 51.67 -25.96
N SER A 34 -24.09 52.43 -26.20
CA SER A 34 -22.86 51.95 -26.84
C SER A 34 -22.42 50.64 -26.19
N ARG A 35 -22.38 49.59 -27.00
CA ARG A 35 -21.86 48.27 -26.64
C ARG A 35 -20.37 48.41 -26.35
N ALA A 36 -20.01 48.70 -25.10
CA ALA A 36 -18.64 48.57 -24.63
C ALA A 36 -18.18 47.14 -24.97
N GLY A 37 -17.24 47.03 -25.89
CA GLY A 37 -16.65 45.76 -26.28
C GLY A 37 -16.13 45.07 -25.03
N ARG A 38 -16.78 43.98 -24.63
CA ARG A 38 -16.17 43.00 -23.72
C ARG A 38 -14.94 42.50 -24.45
N MET A 39 -13.76 42.96 -24.04
CA MET A 39 -12.51 42.27 -24.38
C MET A 39 -12.72 40.79 -24.07
N ALA A 40 -12.46 39.94 -25.06
CA ALA A 40 -12.38 38.51 -24.85
C ALA A 40 -11.44 38.26 -23.66
N PRO A 41 -11.75 37.29 -22.76
CA PRO A 41 -10.86 36.98 -21.66
C PRO A 41 -9.52 36.56 -22.27
N THR A 42 -8.50 37.40 -22.09
CA THR A 42 -7.14 37.08 -22.50
C THR A 42 -6.72 35.85 -21.71
N LEU A 43 -6.38 34.80 -22.44
CA LEU A 43 -5.93 33.55 -21.84
C LEU A 43 -4.64 33.84 -21.05
N PRO A 44 -4.53 33.49 -19.75
CA PRO A 44 -3.43 33.93 -18.89
C PRO A 44 -2.04 33.37 -19.26
N TRP A 45 -1.94 32.57 -20.32
CA TRP A 45 -0.68 32.04 -20.84
C TRP A 45 0.01 32.94 -21.88
N THR A 46 -0.60 34.06 -22.30
CA THR A 46 -0.04 34.89 -23.39
C THR A 46 0.84 36.06 -22.96
N GLU A 47 0.92 36.45 -21.67
CA GLU A 47 1.71 37.63 -21.27
C GLU A 47 3.02 37.33 -20.53
N ARG A 48 3.19 36.13 -19.94
CA ARG A 48 4.43 35.74 -19.27
C ARG A 48 4.69 34.25 -19.45
N PRO A 49 5.95 33.82 -19.66
CA PRO A 49 6.28 32.41 -19.72
C PRO A 49 5.79 31.68 -18.47
N TRP A 50 5.35 30.42 -18.62
CA TRP A 50 4.77 29.64 -17.52
C TRP A 50 5.70 29.51 -16.29
N TRP A 51 7.02 29.59 -16.49
CA TRP A 51 8.04 29.61 -15.44
C TRP A 51 8.18 30.94 -14.68
N VAL A 52 7.53 32.02 -15.11
CA VAL A 52 7.56 33.37 -14.50
C VAL A 52 6.35 33.59 -13.57
N ARG A 53 5.56 32.54 -13.28
CA ARG A 53 4.47 32.61 -12.29
C ARG A 53 5.06 32.82 -10.89
N HIS A 54 4.53 33.81 -10.16
CA HIS A 54 4.98 34.11 -8.81
C HIS A 54 4.53 33.01 -7.83
N TYR A 55 5.40 32.03 -7.59
CA TYR A 55 5.26 31.14 -6.43
C TYR A 55 5.12 31.99 -5.16
N THR A 56 4.15 31.63 -4.33
CA THR A 56 3.88 32.41 -3.11
C THR A 56 5.02 32.20 -2.12
N PHE A 57 5.53 33.27 -1.50
CA PHE A 57 6.66 33.16 -0.55
C PHE A 57 6.37 32.17 0.58
N THR A 58 5.18 32.25 1.19
CA THR A 58 4.78 31.33 2.26
C THR A 58 4.65 29.89 1.74
N GLY A 59 4.05 29.68 0.57
CA GLY A 59 4.01 28.37 -0.06
C GLY A 59 5.40 27.81 -0.32
N THR A 60 6.30 28.58 -0.92
CA THR A 60 7.68 28.15 -1.19
C THR A 60 8.44 27.83 0.11
N THR A 61 8.27 28.65 1.15
CA THR A 61 8.93 28.44 2.45
C THR A 61 8.46 27.14 3.10
N VAL A 62 7.15 26.92 3.19
CA VAL A 62 6.59 25.70 3.80
C VAL A 62 6.87 24.47 2.94
N GLY A 63 6.81 24.59 1.62
CA GLY A 63 7.19 23.52 0.70
C GLY A 63 8.65 23.09 0.88
N LEU A 64 9.58 24.04 1.02
CA LEU A 64 10.99 23.74 1.28
C LEU A 64 11.20 23.02 2.62
N ILE A 65 10.50 23.44 3.67
CA ILE A 65 10.54 22.75 4.98
C ILE A 65 10.07 21.30 4.82
N PHE A 66 8.99 21.06 4.08
CA PHE A 66 8.49 19.70 3.86
C PHE A 66 9.45 18.84 3.03
N ILE A 67 10.20 19.42 2.07
CA ILE A 67 11.29 18.72 1.37
C ILE A 67 12.41 18.34 2.34
N TRP A 68 12.75 19.20 3.31
CA TRP A 68 13.74 18.84 4.32
C TRP A 68 13.23 17.75 5.25
N LEU A 69 11.97 17.83 5.67
CA LEU A 69 11.35 16.80 6.50
C LEU A 69 11.28 15.44 5.77
N SER A 70 11.07 15.40 4.47
CA SER A 70 11.02 14.14 3.71
C SER A 70 12.38 13.44 3.57
N LEU A 71 13.49 14.18 3.75
CA LEU A 71 14.86 13.66 3.76
C LEU A 71 15.26 13.04 5.11
N THR A 72 14.39 13.08 6.11
CA THR A 72 14.60 12.35 7.37
C THR A 72 14.49 10.83 7.18
N PRO A 73 15.12 10.02 8.04
CA PRO A 73 15.08 8.56 7.91
C PRO A 73 13.67 8.00 8.08
N SER A 74 13.38 6.93 7.33
CA SER A 74 12.15 6.15 7.38
C SER A 74 12.43 4.73 7.91
N LEU A 75 11.56 3.76 7.64
CA LEU A 75 11.75 2.36 8.01
C LEU A 75 12.79 1.68 7.12
N LEU A 76 12.72 1.90 5.80
CA LEU A 76 13.58 1.21 4.82
C LEU A 76 14.50 2.17 4.04
N PRO A 77 15.66 1.68 3.56
CA PRO A 77 16.47 2.42 2.59
C PRO A 77 15.70 2.60 1.28
N ARG A 78 15.76 3.80 0.70
CA ARG A 78 15.06 4.11 -0.56
C ARG A 78 16.04 4.38 -1.69
N GLY A 79 15.70 3.90 -2.88
CA GLY A 79 16.34 4.33 -4.11
C GLY A 79 15.91 5.75 -4.54
N PRO A 80 16.55 6.31 -5.57
CA PRO A 80 16.34 7.70 -5.98
C PRO A 80 14.92 7.99 -6.49
N LEU A 81 14.28 6.99 -7.11
CA LEU A 81 12.90 7.10 -7.61
C LEU A 81 11.91 7.41 -6.47
N PHE A 82 11.88 6.53 -5.46
CA PHE A 82 10.95 6.66 -4.34
C PHE A 82 11.28 7.86 -3.45
N GLN A 83 12.56 8.15 -3.24
CA GLN A 83 12.95 9.36 -2.51
C GLN A 83 12.49 10.63 -3.25
N GLY A 84 12.66 10.69 -4.57
CA GLY A 84 12.18 11.79 -5.40
C GLY A 84 10.66 11.96 -5.29
N LEU A 85 9.91 10.86 -5.37
CA LEU A 85 8.45 10.86 -5.21
C LEU A 85 8.02 11.40 -3.84
N VAL A 86 8.58 10.88 -2.75
CA VAL A 86 8.24 11.31 -1.38
C VAL A 86 8.57 12.78 -1.16
N SER A 87 9.76 13.22 -1.58
CA SER A 87 10.17 14.63 -1.44
C SER A 87 9.33 15.57 -2.29
N GLY A 88 9.01 15.18 -3.53
CA GLY A 88 8.16 15.98 -4.41
C GLY A 88 6.73 16.14 -3.89
N LEU A 89 6.11 15.03 -3.46
CA LEU A 89 4.77 15.04 -2.87
C LEU A 89 4.75 15.82 -1.55
N SER A 90 5.72 15.60 -0.67
CA SER A 90 5.84 16.34 0.60
C SER A 90 5.96 17.84 0.34
N GLY A 91 6.85 18.24 -0.58
CA GLY A 91 7.02 19.65 -0.97
C GLY A 91 5.78 20.27 -1.58
N ALA A 92 5.04 19.53 -2.41
CA ALA A 92 3.77 20.00 -2.99
C ALA A 92 2.67 20.18 -1.93
N ILE A 93 2.56 19.26 -0.97
CA ILE A 93 1.63 19.38 0.16
C ILE A 93 2.02 20.57 1.04
N GLY A 94 3.29 20.70 1.41
CA GLY A 94 3.81 21.84 2.16
C GLY A 94 3.52 23.16 1.45
N TYR A 95 3.72 23.22 0.13
CA TYR A 95 3.36 24.38 -0.68
C TYR A 95 1.87 24.69 -0.61
N GLY A 96 1.02 23.66 -0.77
CA GLY A 96 -0.44 23.78 -0.65
C GLY A 96 -0.88 24.31 0.71
N LEU A 97 -0.29 23.80 1.80
CA LEU A 97 -0.55 24.26 3.17
C LEU A 97 -0.13 25.72 3.36
N GLY A 98 1.03 26.12 2.82
CA GLY A 98 1.49 27.52 2.89
C GLY A 98 0.56 28.48 2.11
N VAL A 99 0.09 28.07 0.94
CA VAL A 99 -0.92 28.83 0.17
C VAL A 99 -2.25 28.90 0.92
N PHE A 100 -2.69 27.79 1.49
CA PHE A 100 -3.93 27.70 2.28
C PHE A 100 -3.87 28.60 3.52
N ALA A 101 -2.74 28.62 4.24
CA ALA A 101 -2.55 29.50 5.39
C ALA A 101 -2.70 30.98 5.01
N VAL A 102 -2.10 31.41 3.89
CA VAL A 102 -2.27 32.78 3.39
C VAL A 102 -3.73 33.06 3.03
N TRP A 103 -4.40 32.13 2.35
CA TRP A 103 -5.82 32.26 2.03
C TRP A 103 -6.70 32.35 3.29
N LEU A 104 -6.43 31.54 4.32
CA LEU A 104 -7.18 31.54 5.57
C LEU A 104 -7.02 32.86 6.32
N VAL A 105 -5.80 33.41 6.37
CA VAL A 105 -5.55 34.73 6.96
C VAL A 105 -6.28 35.84 6.20
N ARG A 106 -6.32 35.78 4.87
CA ARG A 106 -7.10 36.73 4.05
C ARG A 106 -8.59 36.63 4.35
N PHE A 107 -9.11 35.40 4.39
CA PHE A 107 -10.50 35.11 4.70
C PHE A 107 -10.89 35.66 6.09
N MET A 108 -10.11 35.38 7.13
CA MET A 108 -10.35 35.88 8.49
C MET A 108 -10.23 37.40 8.63
N ARG A 109 -9.48 38.07 7.74
CA ARG A 109 -9.30 39.52 7.76
C ARG A 109 -10.22 40.26 6.77
N GLU A 110 -11.10 39.55 6.08
CA GLU A 110 -11.97 40.09 5.02
C GLU A 110 -11.18 40.89 3.98
N LYS A 111 -9.96 40.44 3.64
CA LYS A 111 -9.10 41.09 2.64
C LYS A 111 -9.04 40.28 1.35
N ASP A 112 -9.26 40.94 0.23
CA ASP A 112 -9.19 40.30 -1.10
C ASP A 112 -7.75 40.06 -1.57
N ASP A 113 -6.80 40.86 -1.07
CA ASP A 113 -5.39 40.78 -1.43
C ASP A 113 -4.45 40.80 -0.22
N SER A 114 -3.16 40.57 -0.49
CA SER A 114 -2.10 40.80 0.49
C SER A 114 -0.92 41.42 -0.23
N PRO A 115 -0.21 42.36 0.42
CA PRO A 115 0.95 42.97 -0.19
C PRO A 115 1.97 41.89 -0.57
N PRO A 116 2.66 42.04 -1.71
CA PRO A 116 3.70 41.10 -2.09
C PRO A 116 4.79 41.06 -1.00
N PRO A 117 5.42 39.90 -0.79
CA PRO A 117 6.53 39.78 0.15
C PRO A 117 7.62 40.79 -0.23
N PRO A 118 8.19 41.52 0.74
CA PRO A 118 9.21 42.51 0.42
C PRO A 118 10.44 41.80 -0.17
N ARG A 119 11.10 42.43 -1.14
CA ARG A 119 12.21 41.79 -1.89
C ARG A 119 13.35 41.29 -0.99
N TRP A 120 13.56 41.91 0.18
CA TRP A 120 14.56 41.46 1.15
C TRP A 120 14.23 40.09 1.75
N ALA A 121 12.95 39.72 1.87
CA ALA A 121 12.54 38.41 2.40
C ALA A 121 13.04 37.28 1.50
N TRP A 122 13.01 37.46 0.18
CA TRP A 122 13.61 36.53 -0.78
C TRP A 122 15.14 36.49 -0.70
N LYS A 123 15.78 37.65 -0.48
CA LYS A 123 17.24 37.73 -0.27
C LYS A 123 17.70 36.99 1.00
N VAL A 124 16.79 36.74 1.95
CA VAL A 124 17.04 35.95 3.17
C VAL A 124 16.68 34.49 2.96
N LEU A 125 15.49 34.21 2.40
CA LEU A 125 15.01 32.85 2.18
C LEU A 125 15.90 32.04 1.22
N ILE A 126 16.40 32.66 0.14
CA ILE A 126 17.23 31.95 -0.84
C ILE A 126 18.54 31.44 -0.21
N PRO A 127 19.37 32.27 0.46
CA PRO A 127 20.57 31.77 1.15
C PRO A 127 20.27 30.72 2.22
N ILE A 128 19.25 30.94 3.06
CA ILE A 128 18.83 29.96 4.07
C ILE A 128 18.42 28.65 3.41
N GLY A 129 17.69 28.74 2.30
CA GLY A 129 17.23 27.58 1.55
C GLY A 129 18.37 26.79 0.95
N VAL A 130 19.37 27.46 0.36
CA VAL A 130 20.57 26.82 -0.19
C VAL A 130 21.39 26.16 0.91
N VAL A 131 21.69 26.88 2.00
CA VAL A 131 22.47 26.34 3.13
C VAL A 131 21.74 25.16 3.78
N GLY A 132 20.44 25.31 4.07
CA GLY A 132 19.62 24.26 4.63
C GLY A 132 19.54 23.03 3.72
N GLN A 133 19.42 23.22 2.40
CA GLN A 133 19.42 22.12 1.44
C GLN A 133 20.75 21.37 1.42
N VAL A 134 21.89 22.07 1.47
CA VAL A 134 23.22 21.43 1.53
C VAL A 134 23.36 20.64 2.82
N LEU A 135 22.99 21.22 3.96
CA LEU A 135 23.03 20.52 5.25
C LEU A 135 22.13 19.28 5.23
N MET A 136 20.90 19.40 4.72
CA MET A 136 19.98 18.28 4.63
C MET A 136 20.44 17.20 3.66
N ALA A 137 21.14 17.55 2.58
CA ALA A 137 21.74 16.56 1.68
C ALA A 137 22.86 15.77 2.38
N ILE A 138 23.68 16.44 3.21
CA ILE A 138 24.71 15.78 4.03
C ILE A 138 24.07 14.85 5.05
N TRP A 139 23.07 15.32 5.80
CA TRP A 139 22.35 14.48 6.78
C TRP A 139 21.62 13.32 6.13
N PHE A 140 20.97 13.55 4.98
CA PHE A 140 20.33 12.50 4.20
C PHE A 140 21.33 11.43 3.80
N HIS A 141 22.51 11.81 3.30
CA HIS A 141 23.59 10.86 2.98
C HIS A 141 23.97 10.01 4.20
N VAL A 142 24.26 10.65 5.34
CA VAL A 142 24.62 9.93 6.58
C VAL A 142 23.51 8.96 7.00
N TRP A 143 22.25 9.40 7.04
CA TRP A 143 21.14 8.53 7.44
C TRP A 143 20.86 7.41 6.42
N GLN A 144 21.09 7.66 5.12
CA GLN A 144 20.94 6.63 4.09
C GLN A 144 22.04 5.57 4.17
N ASP A 145 23.26 5.94 4.57
CA ASP A 145 24.34 4.98 4.81
C ASP A 145 24.10 4.23 6.12
N ASP A 146 23.73 4.92 7.20
CA ASP A 146 23.42 4.30 8.51
C ASP A 146 22.33 3.21 8.39
N VAL A 147 21.22 3.49 7.69
CA VAL A 147 20.13 2.51 7.52
C VAL A 147 20.54 1.35 6.60
N ARG A 148 21.40 1.62 5.61
CA ARG A 148 21.89 0.58 4.71
C ARG A 148 22.89 -0.33 5.39
N ASP A 149 23.79 0.22 6.17
CA ASP A 149 24.72 -0.55 7.00
C ASP A 149 23.96 -1.39 8.02
N LEU A 150 22.93 -0.84 8.65
CA LEU A 150 22.06 -1.56 9.59
C LEU A 150 21.40 -2.79 8.96
N MET A 151 21.04 -2.70 7.68
CA MET A 151 20.36 -3.77 6.92
C MET A 151 21.29 -4.55 5.99
N ALA A 152 22.60 -4.32 6.03
CA ALA A 152 23.59 -4.90 5.12
C ALA A 152 23.26 -4.68 3.62
N MET A 153 22.79 -3.48 3.26
CA MET A 153 22.44 -3.08 1.91
C MET A 153 23.54 -2.25 1.23
N PRO A 154 23.67 -2.31 -0.11
CA PRO A 154 24.61 -1.47 -0.84
C PRO A 154 24.31 0.02 -0.71
N HIS A 155 25.37 0.82 -0.51
CA HIS A 155 25.30 2.29 -0.43
C HIS A 155 24.81 2.92 -1.74
N LEU A 156 24.17 4.09 -1.61
CA LEU A 156 23.77 4.89 -2.76
C LEU A 156 24.99 5.36 -3.54
N GLN A 157 24.86 5.37 -4.86
CA GLN A 157 25.88 5.92 -5.75
C GLN A 157 25.76 7.44 -5.78
N TRP A 158 26.86 8.12 -6.12
CA TRP A 158 26.91 9.58 -6.13
C TRP A 158 25.84 10.22 -7.04
N TYR A 159 25.41 9.54 -8.10
CA TYR A 159 24.40 10.01 -9.06
C TYR A 159 22.96 9.85 -8.55
N ASP A 160 22.72 9.02 -7.52
CA ASP A 160 21.38 8.82 -6.96
C ASP A 160 20.87 10.08 -6.24
N TYR A 161 21.76 10.83 -5.61
CA TYR A 161 21.43 12.08 -4.91
C TYR A 161 20.90 13.18 -5.86
N PRO A 162 21.61 13.59 -6.94
CA PRO A 162 21.08 14.56 -7.88
C PRO A 162 19.85 14.04 -8.62
N LEU A 163 19.79 12.74 -8.94
CA LEU A 163 18.60 12.13 -9.57
C LEU A 163 17.36 12.27 -8.66
N SER A 164 17.49 11.96 -7.37
CA SER A 164 16.43 12.15 -6.37
C SER A 164 15.95 13.60 -6.33
N GLY A 165 16.89 14.56 -6.35
CA GLY A 165 16.58 15.99 -6.36
C GLY A 165 15.80 16.42 -7.60
N VAL A 166 16.24 16.00 -8.79
CA VAL A 166 15.57 16.31 -10.05
C VAL A 166 14.16 15.70 -10.09
N LEU A 167 14.02 14.42 -9.74
CA LEU A 167 12.72 13.75 -9.70
C LEU A 167 11.77 14.42 -8.70
N SER A 168 12.28 14.84 -7.54
CA SER A 168 11.50 15.58 -6.55
C SER A 168 10.96 16.89 -7.11
N LEU A 169 11.78 17.65 -7.85
CA LEU A 169 11.32 18.89 -8.49
C LEU A 169 10.25 18.58 -9.54
N VAL A 170 10.46 17.60 -10.41
CA VAL A 170 9.48 17.19 -11.43
C VAL A 170 8.15 16.86 -10.77
N VAL A 171 8.14 15.97 -9.78
CA VAL A 171 6.91 15.58 -9.06
C VAL A 171 6.25 16.78 -8.39
N LEU A 172 7.01 17.61 -7.68
CA LEU A 172 6.48 18.80 -7.01
C LEU A 172 5.78 19.73 -8.00
N PHE A 173 6.47 20.09 -9.08
CA PHE A 173 5.93 21.00 -10.09
C PHE A 173 4.71 20.40 -10.78
N THR A 174 4.74 19.12 -11.14
CA THR A 174 3.60 18.42 -11.73
C THR A 174 2.38 18.49 -10.80
N VAL A 175 2.52 18.16 -9.52
CA VAL A 175 1.41 18.15 -8.56
C VAL A 175 0.86 19.56 -8.30
N VAL A 176 1.75 20.55 -8.17
CA VAL A 176 1.34 21.95 -7.98
C VAL A 176 0.62 22.49 -9.22
N GLU A 177 1.11 22.21 -10.43
CA GLU A 177 0.45 22.63 -11.67
C GLU A 177 -0.92 21.94 -11.87
N ILE A 178 -1.06 20.66 -11.51
CA ILE A 178 -2.36 19.99 -11.47
C ILE A 178 -3.31 20.74 -10.52
N GLY A 179 -2.87 21.07 -9.30
CA GLY A 179 -3.70 21.81 -8.34
C GLY A 179 -4.09 23.21 -8.84
N GLN A 180 -3.17 23.90 -9.51
CA GLN A 180 -3.43 25.22 -10.11
C GLN A 180 -4.41 25.13 -11.28
N PHE A 181 -4.29 24.10 -12.12
CA PHE A 181 -5.23 23.79 -13.19
C PHE A 181 -6.62 23.48 -12.65
N THR A 182 -6.74 22.66 -11.60
CA THR A 182 -8.01 22.38 -10.92
C THR A 182 -8.64 23.67 -10.39
N ARG A 183 -7.85 24.54 -9.74
CA ARG A 183 -8.34 25.84 -9.27
C ARG A 183 -8.85 26.72 -10.41
N TRP A 184 -8.14 26.75 -11.53
CA TRP A 184 -8.57 27.47 -12.72
C TRP A 184 -9.88 26.90 -13.26
N LEU A 185 -10.00 25.58 -13.37
CA LEU A 185 -11.19 24.89 -13.86
C LEU A 185 -12.41 25.19 -12.98
N VAL A 186 -12.27 25.11 -11.66
CA VAL A 186 -13.33 25.47 -10.70
C VAL A 186 -13.76 26.92 -10.91
N ARG A 187 -12.83 27.87 -10.98
CA ARG A 187 -13.16 29.29 -11.19
C ARG A 187 -13.83 29.54 -12.54
N PHE A 188 -13.35 28.88 -13.59
CA PHE A 188 -13.94 28.99 -14.92
C PHE A 188 -15.40 28.51 -14.89
N LEU A 189 -15.67 27.34 -14.29
CA LEU A 189 -17.01 26.78 -14.17
C LEU A 189 -17.91 27.65 -13.29
N VAL A 190 -17.42 28.13 -12.14
CA VAL A 190 -18.16 29.08 -11.29
C VAL A 190 -18.55 30.33 -12.07
N ASN A 191 -17.63 30.95 -12.81
CA ASN A 191 -17.91 32.13 -13.63
C ASN A 191 -18.92 31.85 -14.76
N GLN A 192 -19.04 30.62 -15.25
CA GLN A 192 -20.09 30.26 -16.22
C GLN A 192 -21.45 30.13 -15.54
N VAL A 193 -21.50 29.53 -14.35
CA VAL A 193 -22.73 29.30 -13.58
C VAL A 193 -23.24 30.59 -12.92
N ASP A 194 -22.35 31.50 -12.54
CA ASP A 194 -22.63 32.85 -12.02
C ASP A 194 -23.48 33.70 -12.96
N ARG A 195 -23.55 33.33 -14.25
CA ARG A 195 -24.45 33.97 -15.22
C ARG A 195 -25.92 33.71 -14.92
N PHE A 196 -26.23 32.69 -14.13
CA PHE A 196 -27.59 32.21 -13.88
C PHE A 196 -28.00 32.25 -12.41
N VAL A 197 -27.05 32.14 -11.47
CA VAL A 197 -27.33 32.10 -10.02
C VAL A 197 -26.29 32.90 -9.20
N PRO A 198 -26.59 33.29 -7.95
CA PRO A 198 -25.65 34.04 -7.11
C PRO A 198 -24.36 33.26 -6.80
N PHE A 199 -23.24 33.97 -6.68
CA PHE A 199 -21.88 33.41 -6.50
C PHE A 199 -21.74 32.28 -5.47
N ARG A 200 -22.38 32.44 -4.30
CA ARG A 200 -22.31 31.42 -3.23
C ARG A 200 -22.98 30.11 -3.65
N LEU A 201 -24.07 30.20 -4.41
CA LEU A 201 -24.79 29.04 -4.94
C LEU A 201 -24.03 28.41 -6.11
N SER A 202 -23.46 29.21 -7.02
CA SER A 202 -22.59 28.71 -8.11
C SER A 202 -21.37 27.97 -7.60
N ALA A 203 -20.66 28.54 -6.62
CA ALA A 203 -19.49 27.91 -6.01
C ALA A 203 -19.85 26.56 -5.36
N THR A 204 -20.96 26.53 -4.64
CA THR A 204 -21.45 25.29 -4.00
C THR A 204 -21.84 24.24 -5.05
N ILE A 205 -22.62 24.63 -6.06
CA ILE A 205 -23.03 23.72 -7.16
C ILE A 205 -21.79 23.16 -7.87
N VAL A 206 -20.87 24.01 -8.30
CA VAL A 206 -19.68 23.56 -9.04
C VAL A 206 -18.78 22.65 -8.21
N VAL A 207 -18.54 22.99 -6.94
CA VAL A 207 -17.71 22.16 -6.06
C VAL A 207 -18.39 20.82 -5.77
N VAL A 208 -19.68 20.81 -5.45
CA VAL A 208 -20.43 19.57 -5.18
C VAL A 208 -20.52 18.73 -6.46
N THR A 209 -20.85 19.32 -7.60
CA THR A 209 -20.91 18.61 -8.89
C THR A 209 -19.55 18.05 -9.26
N LEU A 210 -18.46 18.80 -9.13
CA LEU A 210 -17.12 18.27 -9.37
C LEU A 210 -16.77 17.16 -8.39
N ALA A 211 -17.06 17.31 -7.10
CA ALA A 211 -16.80 16.26 -6.11
C ALA A 211 -17.58 14.98 -6.44
N VAL A 212 -18.89 15.09 -6.71
CA VAL A 212 -19.74 13.95 -7.09
C VAL A 212 -19.28 13.34 -8.41
N LEU A 213 -18.97 14.16 -9.43
CA LEU A 213 -18.47 13.68 -10.71
C LEU A 213 -17.13 12.97 -10.53
N THR A 214 -16.19 13.56 -9.79
CA THR A 214 -14.90 12.95 -9.48
C THR A 214 -15.08 11.62 -8.75
N VAL A 215 -15.89 11.56 -7.69
CA VAL A 215 -16.18 10.31 -6.96
C VAL A 215 -16.86 9.28 -7.86
N THR A 216 -17.82 9.69 -8.68
CA THR A 216 -18.57 8.79 -9.59
C THR A 216 -17.68 8.29 -10.72
N VAL A 217 -16.85 9.13 -11.31
CA VAL A 217 -15.89 8.75 -12.36
C VAL A 217 -14.80 7.86 -11.76
N LEU A 218 -14.24 8.23 -10.60
CA LEU A 218 -13.24 7.42 -9.90
C LEU A 218 -13.80 6.04 -9.56
N ASN A 219 -14.95 5.94 -8.91
CA ASN A 219 -15.51 4.65 -8.48
C ASN A 219 -16.16 3.86 -9.63
N GLY A 220 -16.85 4.55 -10.53
CA GLY A 220 -17.71 3.93 -11.55
C GLY A 220 -16.99 3.58 -12.84
N VAL A 221 -16.02 4.40 -13.26
CA VAL A 221 -15.33 4.25 -14.55
C VAL A 221 -13.87 3.91 -14.35
N VAL A 222 -13.12 4.75 -13.63
CA VAL A 222 -11.67 4.57 -13.46
C VAL A 222 -11.38 3.30 -12.69
N LEU A 223 -11.96 3.11 -11.50
CA LEU A 223 -11.72 1.93 -10.68
C LEU A 223 -12.23 0.67 -11.36
N LYS A 224 -13.47 0.66 -11.89
CA LYS A 224 -14.01 -0.53 -12.59
C LYS A 224 -13.23 -0.87 -13.86
N SER A 225 -12.81 0.12 -14.64
CA SER A 225 -12.06 -0.11 -15.87
C SER A 225 -10.61 -0.50 -15.56
N ALA A 226 -9.97 0.16 -14.58
CA ALA A 226 -8.65 -0.24 -14.09
C ALA A 226 -8.69 -1.67 -13.54
N MET A 227 -9.66 -2.01 -12.69
CA MET A 227 -9.81 -3.37 -12.16
C MET A 227 -10.09 -4.40 -13.26
N ARG A 228 -10.88 -4.06 -14.29
CA ARG A 228 -11.12 -4.96 -15.43
C ARG A 228 -9.85 -5.16 -16.27
N THR A 229 -9.12 -4.10 -16.58
CA THR A 229 -7.85 -4.19 -17.31
C THR A 229 -6.80 -4.95 -16.50
N MET A 230 -6.67 -4.65 -15.21
CA MET A 230 -5.76 -5.34 -14.29
C MET A 230 -6.14 -6.81 -14.15
N ASN A 231 -7.42 -7.14 -13.93
CA ASN A 231 -7.86 -8.53 -13.88
C ASN A 231 -7.54 -9.27 -15.17
N ASN A 232 -7.68 -8.66 -16.35
CA ASN A 232 -7.33 -9.31 -17.61
C ASN A 232 -5.81 -9.55 -17.73
N THR A 233 -4.97 -8.60 -17.34
CA THR A 233 -3.50 -8.72 -17.37
C THR A 233 -2.96 -9.70 -16.32
N PHE A 234 -3.50 -9.68 -15.10
CA PHE A 234 -3.10 -10.62 -14.06
C PHE A 234 -3.70 -12.01 -14.29
N ALA A 235 -4.91 -12.11 -14.87
CA ALA A 235 -5.45 -13.39 -15.32
C ALA A 235 -4.61 -13.98 -16.46
N SER A 236 -4.09 -13.16 -17.38
CA SER A 236 -3.19 -13.69 -18.42
C SER A 236 -1.89 -14.22 -17.83
N SER A 237 -1.28 -13.53 -16.87
CA SER A 237 -0.09 -14.03 -16.15
C SER A 237 -0.42 -15.27 -15.30
N ASN A 238 -1.58 -15.30 -14.65
CA ASN A 238 -2.02 -16.47 -13.87
C ASN A 238 -2.28 -17.70 -14.75
N ASN A 239 -2.85 -17.48 -15.93
CA ASN A 239 -3.16 -18.55 -16.88
C ASN A 239 -1.94 -18.88 -17.76
N GLU A 240 -0.84 -18.15 -17.62
CA GLU A 240 0.39 -18.43 -18.34
C GLU A 240 0.90 -19.81 -17.92
N MET A 241 1.03 -20.68 -18.92
CA MET A 241 1.56 -22.03 -18.77
C MET A 241 2.99 -22.03 -19.28
N ASN A 242 3.92 -22.40 -18.39
CA ASN A 242 5.28 -22.69 -18.81
C ASN A 242 5.26 -24.05 -19.53
N PRO A 243 5.80 -24.18 -20.76
CA PRO A 243 5.93 -25.45 -21.46
C PRO A 243 6.65 -26.54 -20.64
N ASP A 244 7.52 -26.14 -19.72
CA ASP A 244 8.28 -27.03 -18.85
C ASP A 244 7.53 -27.43 -17.56
N SER A 245 6.34 -26.86 -17.32
CA SER A 245 5.50 -27.17 -16.15
C SER A 245 4.54 -28.31 -16.47
N ALA A 246 4.87 -29.52 -16.02
CA ALA A 246 4.09 -30.72 -16.26
C ALA A 246 3.28 -31.12 -15.01
N PRO A 247 2.06 -31.67 -15.18
CA PRO A 247 1.27 -32.18 -14.06
C PRO A 247 2.05 -33.19 -13.21
N PRO A 248 1.89 -33.18 -11.87
CA PRO A 248 2.51 -34.16 -10.99
C PRO A 248 2.13 -35.58 -11.41
N LYS A 249 3.08 -36.52 -11.33
CA LYS A 249 2.83 -37.94 -11.60
C LYS A 249 2.28 -38.69 -10.38
N THR A 250 2.27 -38.05 -9.22
CA THR A 250 1.80 -38.61 -7.94
C THR A 250 0.34 -38.26 -7.70
N PRO A 251 -0.48 -39.18 -7.15
CA PRO A 251 -1.86 -38.86 -6.76
C PRO A 251 -1.92 -37.99 -5.49
N LEU A 252 -0.80 -37.76 -4.80
CA LEU A 252 -0.73 -37.04 -3.52
C LEU A 252 -0.70 -35.51 -3.65
N ARG A 253 -0.68 -35.00 -4.88
CA ARG A 253 -0.61 -33.57 -5.18
C ARG A 253 -1.72 -33.17 -6.16
N SER A 254 -2.29 -31.99 -5.94
CA SER A 254 -3.36 -31.46 -6.80
C SER A 254 -2.93 -31.32 -8.27
N GLY A 255 -3.85 -31.59 -9.19
CA GLY A 255 -3.58 -31.62 -10.63
C GLY A 255 -2.87 -32.89 -11.12
N GLY A 256 -2.50 -33.81 -10.23
CA GLY A 256 -2.02 -35.15 -10.57
C GLY A 256 -3.13 -36.16 -10.88
N PRO A 257 -2.81 -37.46 -11.02
CA PRO A 257 -3.79 -38.51 -11.24
C PRO A 257 -4.91 -38.51 -10.20
N GLU A 258 -6.15 -38.68 -10.65
CA GLU A 258 -7.37 -38.73 -9.83
C GLU A 258 -7.72 -37.43 -9.09
N SER A 259 -6.99 -36.33 -9.32
CA SER A 259 -7.25 -35.02 -8.74
C SER A 259 -8.64 -34.49 -9.09
N LEU A 260 -9.31 -33.85 -8.12
CA LEU A 260 -10.58 -33.16 -8.33
C LEU A 260 -10.43 -31.82 -9.07
N VAL A 261 -9.20 -31.33 -9.19
CA VAL A 261 -8.83 -30.10 -9.90
C VAL A 261 -7.88 -30.43 -11.05
N SER A 262 -8.02 -29.72 -12.18
CA SER A 262 -7.07 -29.85 -13.29
C SER A 262 -5.80 -29.04 -13.05
N TRP A 263 -4.67 -29.47 -13.63
CA TRP A 263 -3.40 -28.76 -13.55
C TRP A 263 -3.48 -27.30 -14.01
N GLU A 264 -4.24 -27.08 -15.08
CA GLU A 264 -4.47 -25.77 -15.68
C GLU A 264 -5.27 -24.86 -14.74
N SER A 265 -6.25 -25.43 -14.03
CA SER A 265 -7.15 -24.69 -13.13
C SER A 265 -6.47 -24.12 -11.89
N LEU A 266 -5.29 -24.65 -11.50
CA LEU A 266 -4.54 -24.22 -10.32
C LEU A 266 -4.02 -22.77 -10.42
N GLY A 267 -3.89 -22.23 -11.63
CA GLY A 267 -3.23 -20.95 -11.85
C GLY A 267 -1.71 -21.01 -11.62
N HIS A 268 -1.03 -19.91 -11.91
CA HIS A 268 0.44 -19.84 -11.92
C HIS A 268 1.04 -20.13 -10.53
N GLN A 269 0.55 -19.45 -9.49
CA GLN A 269 1.04 -19.64 -8.12
C GLN A 269 0.68 -21.01 -7.55
N GLY A 270 -0.50 -21.54 -7.88
CA GLY A 270 -0.88 -22.90 -7.49
C GLY A 270 0.03 -23.95 -8.09
N ARG A 271 0.41 -23.81 -9.37
CA ARG A 271 1.37 -24.72 -10.02
C ARG A 271 2.75 -24.67 -9.38
N ILE A 272 3.28 -23.47 -9.10
CA ILE A 272 4.56 -23.29 -8.39
C ILE A 272 4.52 -23.99 -7.02
N PHE A 273 3.47 -23.76 -6.23
CA PHE A 273 3.34 -24.38 -4.92
C PHE A 273 3.25 -25.91 -4.99
N ILE A 274 2.53 -26.44 -5.98
CA ILE A 274 2.40 -27.89 -6.15
C ILE A 274 3.68 -28.53 -6.70
N GLU A 275 4.46 -27.87 -7.55
CA GLU A 275 5.76 -28.38 -8.04
C GLU A 275 6.86 -28.31 -6.97
N GLY A 276 6.78 -27.30 -6.09
CA GLY A 276 7.74 -27.01 -5.04
C GLY A 276 7.85 -28.06 -3.94
N GLY A 277 8.57 -27.68 -2.88
CA GLY A 277 8.78 -28.48 -1.68
C GLY A 277 9.90 -29.52 -1.79
N PRO A 278 10.40 -29.97 -0.63
CA PRO A 278 11.43 -30.99 -0.54
C PRO A 278 10.93 -32.32 -1.11
N LYS A 279 11.84 -33.07 -1.73
CA LYS A 279 11.56 -34.43 -2.20
C LYS A 279 11.79 -35.43 -1.07
N VAL A 280 11.27 -36.64 -1.23
CA VAL A 280 11.41 -37.74 -0.26
C VAL A 280 12.88 -38.01 0.09
N ASP A 281 13.78 -37.90 -0.88
CA ASP A 281 15.23 -38.08 -0.68
C ASP A 281 15.84 -36.96 0.17
N ASP A 282 15.44 -35.70 -0.04
CA ASP A 282 15.90 -34.55 0.75
C ASP A 282 15.46 -34.71 2.22
N LEU A 283 14.18 -35.07 2.42
CA LEU A 283 13.60 -35.32 3.73
C LEU A 283 14.29 -36.48 4.45
N SER A 284 14.46 -37.61 3.75
CA SER A 284 15.09 -38.80 4.31
C SER A 284 16.54 -38.56 4.69
N THR A 285 17.27 -37.82 3.84
CA THR A 285 18.66 -37.43 4.08
C THR A 285 18.77 -36.47 5.26
N PHE A 286 17.89 -35.47 5.35
CA PHE A 286 17.91 -34.48 6.42
C PHE A 286 17.65 -35.14 7.79
N ASN A 287 16.63 -36.00 7.87
CA ASN A 287 16.18 -36.63 9.11
C ASN A 287 16.91 -37.93 9.46
N GLY A 288 17.59 -38.56 8.51
CA GLY A 288 18.26 -39.85 8.70
C GLY A 288 17.29 -41.03 8.89
N ALA A 289 16.05 -40.90 8.43
CA ALA A 289 15.00 -41.90 8.52
C ALA A 289 14.12 -41.86 7.26
N PRO A 290 13.55 -43.00 6.80
CA PRO A 290 12.70 -43.03 5.62
C PRO A 290 11.55 -42.01 5.72
N ALA A 291 11.50 -41.09 4.76
CA ALA A 291 10.43 -40.11 4.64
C ALA A 291 9.26 -40.64 3.81
N ILE A 292 8.11 -39.98 3.97
CA ILE A 292 6.96 -40.16 3.08
C ILE A 292 6.73 -38.89 2.27
N GLU A 293 6.12 -39.00 1.08
CA GLU A 293 5.88 -37.82 0.24
C GLU A 293 4.87 -36.88 0.91
N PRO A 294 5.19 -35.57 1.07
CA PRO A 294 4.24 -34.59 1.58
C PRO A 294 3.00 -34.43 0.69
N ILE A 295 1.85 -34.16 1.30
CA ILE A 295 0.63 -33.82 0.56
C ILE A 295 0.52 -32.30 0.44
N ARG A 296 0.33 -31.82 -0.78
CA ARG A 296 -0.04 -30.44 -1.07
C ARG A 296 -1.34 -30.42 -1.88
N ALA A 297 -2.39 -29.89 -1.26
CA ALA A 297 -3.71 -29.73 -1.85
C ALA A 297 -3.97 -28.24 -2.14
N TYR A 298 -4.35 -27.93 -3.38
CA TYR A 298 -4.56 -26.57 -3.84
C TYR A 298 -5.77 -26.51 -4.76
N ALA A 299 -6.65 -25.52 -4.59
CA ALA A 299 -7.68 -25.19 -5.57
C ALA A 299 -7.47 -23.76 -6.09
N GLY A 300 -7.34 -23.63 -7.42
CA GLY A 300 -7.17 -22.32 -8.06
C GLY A 300 -8.49 -21.58 -8.21
N LEU A 301 -8.40 -20.33 -8.63
CA LEU A 301 -9.56 -19.44 -8.73
C LEU A 301 -10.60 -19.95 -9.73
N ASN A 302 -10.14 -20.66 -10.77
CA ASN A 302 -10.98 -21.24 -11.82
C ASN A 302 -11.35 -22.71 -11.57
N SER A 303 -11.00 -23.27 -10.40
CA SER A 303 -11.29 -24.67 -10.08
C SER A 303 -12.76 -24.90 -9.67
N ALA A 304 -13.45 -23.88 -9.18
CA ALA A 304 -14.87 -23.91 -8.84
C ALA A 304 -15.51 -22.51 -8.88
N ASP A 305 -16.84 -22.47 -8.93
CA ASP A 305 -17.60 -21.22 -8.98
C ASP A 305 -17.72 -20.57 -7.59
N GLY A 306 -16.74 -19.70 -7.28
CA GLY A 306 -16.76 -18.83 -6.10
C GLY A 306 -15.98 -19.38 -4.90
N ILE A 307 -15.67 -18.48 -3.95
CA ILE A 307 -14.76 -18.73 -2.83
C ILE A 307 -15.16 -19.96 -2.01
N THR A 308 -16.43 -20.07 -1.60
CA THR A 308 -16.90 -21.19 -0.78
C THR A 308 -16.79 -22.52 -1.51
N ALA A 309 -17.14 -22.56 -2.79
CA ALA A 309 -17.07 -23.79 -3.59
C ALA A 309 -15.60 -24.23 -3.80
N THR A 310 -14.69 -23.28 -4.03
CA THR A 310 -13.25 -23.53 -4.14
C THR A 310 -12.65 -24.03 -2.83
N ALA A 311 -13.05 -23.46 -1.69
CA ALA A 311 -12.65 -23.93 -0.36
C ALA A 311 -13.10 -25.37 -0.10
N GLU A 312 -14.35 -25.70 -0.40
CA GLU A 312 -14.86 -27.07 -0.26
C GLU A 312 -14.16 -28.05 -1.21
N LEU A 313 -13.84 -27.61 -2.43
CA LEU A 313 -13.09 -28.41 -3.38
C LEU A 313 -11.66 -28.70 -2.88
N ALA A 314 -10.96 -27.70 -2.35
CA ALA A 314 -9.64 -27.87 -1.73
C ALA A 314 -9.68 -28.84 -0.54
N ALA A 315 -10.71 -28.73 0.33
CA ALA A 315 -10.87 -29.62 1.47
C ALA A 315 -11.17 -31.07 1.05
N ARG A 316 -11.98 -31.27 0.00
CA ARG A 316 -12.22 -32.61 -0.58
C ARG A 316 -10.96 -33.19 -1.22
N GLU A 317 -10.16 -32.35 -1.89
CA GLU A 317 -8.89 -32.75 -2.48
C GLU A 317 -7.87 -33.16 -1.41
N LEU A 318 -7.82 -32.44 -0.28
CA LEU A 318 -7.07 -32.84 0.92
C LEU A 318 -7.54 -34.20 1.46
N GLN A 319 -8.85 -34.45 1.53
CA GLN A 319 -9.37 -35.73 1.99
C GLN A 319 -9.01 -36.87 1.02
N ARG A 320 -9.16 -36.64 -0.29
CA ARG A 320 -8.88 -37.60 -1.36
C ARG A 320 -7.42 -38.06 -1.32
N THR A 321 -6.49 -37.12 -1.20
CA THR A 321 -5.05 -37.40 -1.08
C THR A 321 -4.66 -38.12 0.21
N GLY A 322 -5.60 -38.30 1.15
CA GLY A 322 -5.36 -38.95 2.43
C GLY A 322 -4.79 -38.02 3.49
N GLY A 323 -4.92 -36.70 3.32
CA GLY A 323 -4.35 -35.70 4.22
C GLY A 323 -4.84 -35.83 5.66
N LEU A 324 -6.09 -36.25 5.87
CA LEU A 324 -6.66 -36.49 7.20
C LEU A 324 -5.98 -37.61 8.00
N ARG A 325 -5.13 -38.44 7.36
CA ARG A 325 -4.36 -39.51 7.99
C ARG A 325 -2.92 -39.11 8.34
N ARG A 326 -2.51 -37.89 7.98
CA ARG A 326 -1.15 -37.39 8.27
C ARG A 326 -1.02 -36.96 9.72
N ALA A 327 0.21 -36.85 10.23
CA ALA A 327 0.44 -36.35 11.58
C ALA A 327 0.00 -34.88 11.75
N VAL A 328 0.16 -34.06 10.70
CA VAL A 328 -0.20 -32.65 10.69
C VAL A 328 -1.01 -32.29 9.44
N VAL A 329 -2.12 -31.59 9.64
CA VAL A 329 -2.84 -30.86 8.60
C VAL A 329 -2.61 -29.37 8.81
N ALA A 330 -2.08 -28.69 7.81
CA ALA A 330 -1.85 -27.26 7.84
C ALA A 330 -2.77 -26.53 6.85
N VAL A 331 -3.60 -25.63 7.37
CA VAL A 331 -4.44 -24.75 6.54
C VAL A 331 -3.66 -23.46 6.30
N ALA A 332 -3.21 -23.29 5.06
CA ALA A 332 -2.48 -22.11 4.67
C ALA A 332 -3.41 -21.12 3.98
N THR A 333 -3.38 -19.86 4.41
CA THR A 333 -4.12 -18.80 3.71
C THR A 333 -3.17 -18.01 2.82
N THR A 334 -3.50 -17.95 1.53
CA THR A 334 -2.68 -17.31 0.51
C THR A 334 -2.83 -15.79 0.53
N THR A 335 -1.87 -15.11 -0.10
CA THR A 335 -2.06 -13.72 -0.55
C THR A 335 -2.94 -13.69 -1.81
N GLY A 336 -3.34 -12.49 -2.26
CA GLY A 336 -4.32 -12.32 -3.34
C GLY A 336 -4.10 -13.20 -4.56
N THR A 337 -2.87 -13.28 -5.08
CA THR A 337 -2.51 -14.08 -6.27
C THR A 337 -2.56 -15.60 -6.06
N GLY A 338 -2.80 -16.08 -4.84
CA GLY A 338 -2.61 -17.48 -4.47
C GLY A 338 -1.20 -17.83 -4.02
N TRP A 339 -0.31 -16.84 -3.86
CA TRP A 339 1.05 -17.06 -3.38
C TRP A 339 1.06 -17.38 -1.88
N ILE A 340 1.95 -18.31 -1.53
CA ILE A 340 2.25 -18.80 -0.19
C ILE A 340 3.77 -18.78 0.00
N ASN A 341 4.23 -18.45 1.20
CA ASN A 341 5.64 -18.51 1.53
C ASN A 341 6.09 -19.98 1.62
N GLU A 342 6.90 -20.41 0.65
CA GLU A 342 7.38 -21.79 0.53
C GLU A 342 8.19 -22.25 1.75
N ALA A 343 8.86 -21.32 2.46
CA ALA A 343 9.61 -21.62 3.67
C ALA A 343 8.69 -22.10 4.79
N GLU A 344 7.50 -21.50 4.93
CA GLU A 344 6.54 -21.85 5.98
C GLU A 344 5.98 -23.25 5.75
N ALA A 345 5.69 -23.61 4.50
CA ALA A 345 5.27 -24.94 4.11
C ALA A 345 6.39 -25.97 4.28
N SER A 346 7.55 -25.71 3.69
CA SER A 346 8.70 -26.64 3.68
C SER A 346 9.23 -26.92 5.07
N ALA A 347 9.21 -25.93 5.97
CA ALA A 347 9.67 -26.13 7.35
C ALA A 347 8.87 -27.22 8.07
N LEU A 348 7.53 -27.22 7.94
CA LEU A 348 6.69 -28.29 8.48
C LEU A 348 7.01 -29.65 7.85
N GLU A 349 7.20 -29.69 6.53
CA GLU A 349 7.51 -30.91 5.79
C GLU A 349 8.84 -31.53 6.24
N TYR A 350 9.89 -30.71 6.43
CA TYR A 350 11.16 -31.16 7.00
C TYR A 350 11.03 -31.63 8.45
N MET A 351 10.27 -30.88 9.28
CA MET A 351 10.09 -31.20 10.69
C MET A 351 9.43 -32.56 10.89
N TYR A 352 8.38 -32.84 10.11
CA TYR A 352 7.56 -34.06 10.23
C TYR A 352 7.97 -35.16 9.24
N ASN A 353 9.14 -35.04 8.61
CA ASN A 353 9.68 -36.00 7.65
C ASN A 353 8.68 -36.37 6.53
N GLY A 354 7.95 -35.36 6.07
CA GLY A 354 6.91 -35.43 5.05
C GLY A 354 5.56 -35.98 5.52
N ASP A 355 5.38 -36.32 6.80
CA ASP A 355 4.09 -36.68 7.38
C ASP A 355 3.20 -35.46 7.65
N THR A 356 2.93 -34.71 6.58
CA THR A 356 2.15 -33.48 6.58
C THR A 356 1.20 -33.44 5.39
N ALA A 357 0.11 -32.71 5.57
CA ALA A 357 -0.76 -32.33 4.48
C ALA A 357 -1.08 -30.83 4.57
N ILE A 358 -0.69 -30.08 3.55
CA ILE A 358 -0.93 -28.65 3.46
C ILE A 358 -2.06 -28.41 2.47
N VAL A 359 -3.08 -27.66 2.89
CA VAL A 359 -4.22 -27.31 2.04
C VAL A 359 -4.35 -25.81 1.91
N THR A 360 -4.60 -25.34 0.70
CA THR A 360 -4.83 -23.93 0.43
C THR A 360 -5.70 -23.70 -0.83
N MET A 361 -5.98 -22.44 -1.13
CA MET A 361 -6.73 -22.02 -2.31
C MET A 361 -6.35 -20.62 -2.78
N GLN A 362 -6.66 -20.32 -4.04
CA GLN A 362 -6.62 -18.98 -4.62
C GLN A 362 -8.00 -18.31 -4.52
N TYR A 363 -8.03 -17.01 -4.23
CA TYR A 363 -9.28 -16.22 -4.24
C TYR A 363 -9.24 -14.96 -5.12
N SER A 364 -8.08 -14.56 -5.63
CA SER A 364 -7.93 -13.37 -6.47
C SER A 364 -6.80 -13.51 -7.51
N PHE A 365 -6.76 -12.57 -8.45
CA PHE A 365 -5.64 -12.40 -9.39
C PHE A 365 -4.70 -11.26 -8.96
N LEU A 366 -5.08 -10.46 -7.97
CA LEU A 366 -4.39 -9.20 -7.65
C LEU A 366 -3.11 -9.42 -6.82
N PRO A 367 -1.98 -8.76 -7.17
CA PRO A 367 -0.77 -8.75 -6.33
C PRO A 367 -1.05 -8.33 -4.88
N SER A 368 -0.24 -8.83 -3.93
CA SER A 368 -0.47 -8.67 -2.49
C SER A 368 -0.62 -7.22 -2.03
N TRP A 369 0.24 -6.31 -2.48
CA TRP A 369 0.17 -4.87 -2.12
C TRP A 369 -1.10 -4.18 -2.62
N LEU A 370 -1.65 -4.65 -3.75
CA LEU A 370 -2.88 -4.09 -4.31
C LEU A 370 -4.10 -4.72 -3.65
N SER A 371 -4.10 -6.03 -3.45
CA SER A 371 -5.14 -6.77 -2.70
C SER A 371 -5.32 -6.22 -1.28
N PHE A 372 -4.22 -5.83 -0.63
CA PHE A 372 -4.23 -5.17 0.67
C PHE A 372 -5.08 -3.89 0.71
N LEU A 373 -5.19 -3.17 -0.41
CA LEU A 373 -5.97 -1.93 -0.50
C LEU A 373 -7.44 -2.20 -0.82
N VAL A 374 -7.75 -3.22 -1.63
CA VAL A 374 -9.08 -3.35 -2.27
C VAL A 374 -9.79 -4.68 -2.08
N ASP A 375 -9.13 -5.75 -1.59
CA ASP A 375 -9.65 -7.12 -1.66
C ASP A 375 -9.77 -7.84 -0.30
N LYS A 376 -9.82 -7.04 0.76
CA LYS A 376 -9.83 -7.48 2.17
C LYS A 376 -10.97 -8.46 2.47
N GLU A 377 -12.16 -8.16 1.97
CA GLU A 377 -13.35 -8.97 2.26
C GLU A 377 -13.26 -10.38 1.63
N ASN A 378 -12.64 -10.48 0.45
CA ASN A 378 -12.42 -11.77 -0.19
C ASN A 378 -11.35 -12.59 0.55
N ALA A 379 -10.26 -11.96 1.01
CA ALA A 379 -9.25 -12.64 1.84
C ALA A 379 -9.85 -13.19 3.15
N ARG A 380 -10.68 -12.37 3.82
CA ARG A 380 -11.43 -12.76 5.03
C ARG A 380 -12.35 -13.95 4.75
N HIS A 381 -13.14 -13.87 3.68
CA HIS A 381 -14.09 -14.92 3.32
C HIS A 381 -13.39 -16.21 2.89
N ALA A 382 -12.27 -16.13 2.16
CA ALA A 382 -11.51 -17.29 1.72
C ALA A 382 -10.86 -18.04 2.89
N GLY A 383 -10.18 -17.33 3.79
CA GLY A 383 -9.59 -17.96 4.98
C GLY A 383 -10.65 -18.61 5.87
N GLN A 384 -11.78 -17.93 6.10
CA GLN A 384 -12.92 -18.47 6.83
C GLN A 384 -13.50 -19.73 6.15
N ALA A 385 -13.80 -19.67 4.86
CA ALA A 385 -14.40 -20.79 4.14
C ALA A 385 -13.48 -22.01 4.10
N LEU A 386 -12.19 -21.82 3.85
CA LEU A 386 -11.21 -22.90 3.79
C LEU A 386 -11.04 -23.58 5.14
N PHE A 387 -10.81 -22.81 6.20
CA PHE A 387 -10.64 -23.36 7.53
C PHE A 387 -11.88 -24.14 7.99
N GLU A 388 -13.08 -23.57 7.80
CA GLU A 388 -14.33 -24.23 8.19
C GLU A 388 -14.60 -25.52 7.38
N ALA A 389 -14.20 -25.56 6.11
CA ALA A 389 -14.33 -26.76 5.28
C ALA A 389 -13.41 -27.89 5.78
N VAL A 390 -12.19 -27.57 6.17
CA VAL A 390 -11.19 -28.54 6.67
C VAL A 390 -11.50 -28.98 8.10
N ASP A 391 -11.80 -28.04 9.01
CA ASP A 391 -12.19 -28.31 10.40
C ASP A 391 -13.40 -29.24 10.47
N ARG A 392 -14.39 -29.04 9.59
CA ARG A 392 -15.57 -29.92 9.48
C ARG A 392 -15.22 -31.36 9.13
N LEU A 393 -14.20 -31.60 8.30
CA LEU A 393 -13.74 -32.94 7.96
C LEU A 393 -12.97 -33.58 9.13
N ILE A 394 -12.12 -32.81 9.80
CA ILE A 394 -11.33 -33.28 10.95
C ILE A 394 -12.23 -33.63 12.13
N ARG A 395 -13.25 -32.80 12.43
CA ARG A 395 -14.18 -33.04 13.55
C ARG A 395 -15.02 -34.31 13.41
N GLN A 396 -15.22 -34.81 12.18
CA GLN A 396 -15.90 -36.08 11.94
C GLN A 396 -15.05 -37.29 12.37
N LEU A 397 -13.74 -37.12 12.55
CA LEU A 397 -12.88 -38.17 13.08
C LEU A 397 -13.01 -38.29 14.61
N PRO A 398 -12.85 -39.51 15.16
CA PRO A 398 -12.69 -39.71 16.59
C PRO A 398 -11.52 -38.88 17.14
N GLU A 399 -11.64 -38.33 18.35
CA GLU A 399 -10.66 -37.39 18.92
C GLU A 399 -9.22 -37.92 18.90
N GLY A 400 -9.00 -39.20 19.25
CA GLY A 400 -7.68 -39.82 19.25
C GLY A 400 -7.09 -40.13 17.87
N GLN A 401 -7.82 -39.89 16.78
CA GLN A 401 -7.37 -40.10 15.40
C GLN A 401 -7.24 -38.78 14.62
N ARG A 402 -7.51 -37.64 15.25
CA ARG A 402 -7.43 -36.34 14.58
C ARG A 402 -5.96 -35.98 14.33
N PRO A 403 -5.61 -35.51 13.12
CA PRO A 403 -4.30 -34.92 12.88
C PRO A 403 -4.16 -33.65 13.71
N LYS A 404 -2.93 -33.23 13.99
CA LYS A 404 -2.70 -31.88 14.53
C LYS A 404 -3.11 -30.86 13.47
N LEU A 405 -3.94 -29.89 13.82
CA LEU A 405 -4.43 -28.86 12.92
C LEU A 405 -3.71 -27.54 13.20
N VAL A 406 -2.94 -27.03 12.23
CA VAL A 406 -2.28 -25.73 12.34
C VAL A 406 -2.74 -24.77 11.25
N VAL A 407 -2.62 -23.47 11.51
CA VAL A 407 -2.92 -22.42 10.53
C VAL A 407 -1.70 -21.55 10.32
N PHE A 408 -1.51 -21.08 9.09
CA PHE A 408 -0.46 -20.10 8.81
C PHE A 408 -0.76 -19.22 7.60
N GLY A 409 -0.01 -18.13 7.50
CA GLY A 409 -0.03 -17.24 6.37
C GLY A 409 0.83 -16.00 6.58
N GLU A 410 1.26 -15.41 5.47
CA GLU A 410 2.08 -14.20 5.44
C GLU A 410 1.26 -13.02 4.92
N SER A 411 1.46 -11.81 5.48
CA SER A 411 0.86 -10.58 4.96
C SER A 411 -0.67 -10.63 5.00
N LEU A 412 -1.33 -10.36 3.87
CA LEU A 412 -2.77 -10.57 3.68
C LEU A 412 -3.22 -12.03 3.95
N GLY A 413 -2.33 -13.01 3.78
CA GLY A 413 -2.56 -14.39 4.17
C GLY A 413 -2.72 -14.54 5.68
N SER A 414 -1.94 -13.82 6.49
CA SER A 414 -2.12 -13.81 7.95
C SER A 414 -3.49 -13.24 8.35
N PHE A 415 -3.92 -12.17 7.68
CA PHE A 415 -5.24 -11.56 7.90
C PHE A 415 -6.38 -12.54 7.62
N GLY A 416 -6.34 -13.21 6.46
CA GLY A 416 -7.32 -14.24 6.13
C GLY A 416 -7.22 -15.46 7.06
N GLY A 417 -6.02 -15.82 7.50
CA GLY A 417 -5.78 -16.92 8.44
C GLY A 417 -6.34 -16.67 9.84
N GLU A 418 -6.43 -15.42 10.30
CA GLU A 418 -7.08 -15.05 11.56
C GLU A 418 -8.62 -15.00 11.46
N ALA A 419 -9.15 -14.76 10.26
CA ALA A 419 -10.57 -14.51 10.02
C ALA A 419 -11.55 -15.57 10.59
N PRO A 420 -11.25 -16.89 10.60
CA PRO A 420 -12.15 -17.89 11.19
C PRO A 420 -12.31 -17.78 12.71
N PHE A 421 -11.40 -17.08 13.40
CA PHE A 421 -11.26 -17.17 14.85
C PHE A 421 -11.77 -15.93 15.57
N MET A 422 -11.63 -14.72 15.02
CA MET A 422 -12.02 -13.43 15.63
C MET A 422 -11.32 -13.06 16.95
N SER A 423 -10.73 -14.01 17.68
CA SER A 423 -10.01 -13.80 18.94
C SER A 423 -8.95 -14.90 19.14
N LEU A 424 -7.92 -14.60 19.96
CA LEU A 424 -6.87 -15.56 20.28
C LEU A 424 -7.44 -16.84 20.92
N ASN A 425 -8.40 -16.74 21.84
CA ASN A 425 -9.01 -17.90 22.50
C ASN A 425 -9.62 -18.90 21.51
N ASN A 426 -10.20 -18.41 20.41
CA ASN A 426 -10.75 -19.29 19.38
C ASN A 426 -9.66 -19.95 18.52
N VAL A 427 -8.51 -19.30 18.32
CA VAL A 427 -7.34 -19.96 17.72
C VAL A 427 -6.91 -21.13 18.61
N LEU A 428 -6.71 -20.87 19.91
CA LEU A 428 -6.29 -21.88 20.89
C LEU A 428 -7.31 -23.02 21.07
N ALA A 429 -8.61 -22.74 20.90
CA ALA A 429 -9.65 -23.76 21.06
C ALA A 429 -9.86 -24.63 19.81
N ARG A 430 -9.41 -24.17 18.64
CA ARG A 430 -9.72 -24.81 17.34
C ARG A 430 -8.49 -25.26 16.56
N THR A 431 -7.28 -24.96 17.04
CA THR A 431 -6.02 -25.36 16.42
C THR A 431 -5.03 -25.89 17.46
N ASP A 432 -4.06 -26.67 17.01
CA ASP A 432 -2.90 -27.11 17.79
C ASP A 432 -1.74 -26.10 17.74
N GLY A 433 -1.88 -25.04 16.94
CA GLY A 433 -0.93 -23.93 16.85
C GLY A 433 -1.16 -23.05 15.62
N ALA A 434 -0.46 -21.91 15.60
CA ALA A 434 -0.48 -20.99 14.46
C ALA A 434 0.85 -20.26 14.27
N LEU A 435 1.21 -20.00 13.01
CA LEU A 435 2.34 -19.16 12.62
C LEU A 435 1.87 -18.08 11.66
N PHE A 436 1.98 -16.82 12.04
CA PHE A 436 1.59 -15.68 11.21
C PHE A 436 2.80 -14.77 10.97
N SER A 437 3.05 -14.42 9.71
CA SER A 437 4.21 -13.61 9.33
C SER A 437 3.77 -12.28 8.72
N GLY A 438 4.41 -11.19 9.12
CA GLY A 438 4.08 -9.85 8.65
C GLY A 438 2.60 -9.49 8.78
N PRO A 439 2.01 -9.62 9.98
CA PRO A 439 0.63 -9.23 10.20
C PRO A 439 0.41 -7.77 9.81
N THR A 440 -0.77 -7.48 9.27
CA THR A 440 -1.10 -6.15 8.80
C THR A 440 -1.95 -5.39 9.83
N PHE A 441 -2.05 -4.07 9.72
CA PHE A 441 -2.94 -3.26 10.57
C PHE A 441 -4.43 -3.67 10.50
N GLN A 442 -4.81 -4.56 9.58
CA GLN A 442 -6.18 -5.06 9.42
C GLN A 442 -6.43 -6.36 10.19
N ASN A 443 -5.38 -7.05 10.66
CA ASN A 443 -5.48 -8.25 11.47
C ASN A 443 -6.18 -7.91 12.80
N THR A 444 -7.41 -8.37 12.98
CA THR A 444 -8.21 -8.07 14.16
C THR A 444 -7.56 -8.62 15.43
N ILE A 445 -7.09 -9.87 15.41
CA ILE A 445 -6.50 -10.51 16.59
C ILE A 445 -5.18 -9.83 16.91
N TRP A 446 -4.31 -9.70 15.91
CA TRP A 446 -3.03 -9.01 16.10
C TRP A 446 -3.18 -7.59 16.66
N THR A 447 -4.15 -6.80 16.17
CA THR A 447 -4.41 -5.44 16.64
C THR A 447 -4.92 -5.42 18.08
N ASP A 448 -5.82 -6.34 18.43
CA ASP A 448 -6.33 -6.50 19.79
C ASP A 448 -5.18 -6.85 20.76
N LEU A 449 -4.39 -7.88 20.43
CA LEU A 449 -3.24 -8.31 21.24
C LEU A 449 -2.18 -7.21 21.39
N THR A 450 -1.93 -6.43 20.34
CA THR A 450 -0.93 -5.35 20.36
C THR A 450 -1.42 -4.14 21.15
N SER A 451 -2.71 -3.79 21.03
CA SER A 451 -3.30 -2.65 21.76
C SER A 451 -3.53 -2.93 23.24
N THR A 452 -3.75 -4.20 23.60
CA THR A 452 -3.96 -4.66 24.98
C THR A 452 -2.72 -5.33 25.60
N ARG A 453 -1.55 -5.14 24.97
CA ARG A 453 -0.25 -5.66 25.42
C ARG A 453 0.10 -5.27 26.86
N ASP A 454 0.90 -6.11 27.50
CA ASP A 454 1.43 -5.91 28.85
C ASP A 454 2.30 -4.65 28.90
N ALA A 455 2.18 -3.92 30.01
CA ALA A 455 2.90 -2.68 30.23
C ALA A 455 4.42 -2.88 30.15
N GLY A 456 5.09 -1.97 29.43
CA GLY A 456 6.55 -2.00 29.24
C GLY A 456 7.03 -2.84 28.04
N SER A 457 6.12 -3.54 27.34
CA SER A 457 6.42 -4.12 26.03
C SER A 457 6.15 -3.12 24.90
N PRO A 458 7.05 -2.99 23.91
CA PRO A 458 6.85 -2.04 22.82
C PRO A 458 5.83 -2.58 21.80
N GLU A 459 5.14 -1.69 21.09
CA GLU A 459 4.16 -2.02 20.04
C GLU A 459 4.76 -2.91 18.94
N TRP A 460 6.03 -2.71 18.60
CA TRP A 460 6.73 -3.53 17.60
C TRP A 460 7.17 -4.92 18.12
N LEU A 461 7.13 -5.16 19.43
CA LEU A 461 7.44 -6.47 20.02
C LEU A 461 6.63 -6.69 21.32
N PRO A 462 5.30 -6.79 21.20
CA PRO A 462 4.41 -6.82 22.36
C PRO A 462 4.59 -8.12 23.14
N ILE A 463 4.26 -8.07 24.44
CA ILE A 463 3.98 -9.24 25.26
C ILE A 463 2.50 -9.11 25.63
N TYR A 464 1.75 -10.20 25.53
CA TYR A 464 0.32 -10.21 25.84
C TYR A 464 0.04 -11.31 26.84
N ASP A 465 -0.52 -11.00 28.00
CA ASP A 465 -0.89 -11.99 29.04
C ASP A 465 0.30 -12.87 29.44
N ASP A 466 1.43 -12.23 29.79
CA ASP A 466 2.73 -12.85 30.07
C ASP A 466 3.25 -13.73 28.88
N GLY A 467 2.63 -13.55 27.71
CA GLY A 467 2.64 -14.38 26.51
C GLY A 467 2.48 -15.89 26.76
N ARG A 468 1.60 -16.25 27.70
CA ARG A 468 1.26 -17.64 28.02
C ARG A 468 1.02 -18.52 26.81
N ASN A 469 0.42 -17.98 25.75
CA ASN A 469 0.13 -18.74 24.52
C ASN A 469 0.68 -18.09 23.24
N VAL A 470 0.92 -16.77 23.23
CA VAL A 470 1.34 -16.01 22.04
C VAL A 470 2.71 -15.36 22.23
N ARG A 471 3.57 -15.45 21.21
CA ARG A 471 4.88 -14.80 21.16
C ARG A 471 5.05 -14.00 19.88
N PHE A 472 5.56 -12.78 20.02
CA PHE A 472 5.95 -11.90 18.91
C PHE A 472 7.46 -11.94 18.71
N VAL A 473 7.91 -12.14 17.48
CA VAL A 473 9.29 -12.53 17.17
C VAL A 473 9.82 -11.70 16.00
N ALA A 474 10.82 -10.86 16.28
CA ALA A 474 11.61 -10.17 15.26
C ALA A 474 12.93 -10.89 14.96
N ARG A 475 13.40 -11.74 15.88
CA ARG A 475 14.58 -12.60 15.74
C ARG A 475 14.42 -13.82 16.64
N ALA A 476 15.06 -14.94 16.31
CA ALA A 476 14.93 -16.22 17.02
C ALA A 476 15.02 -16.11 18.56
N GLY A 477 15.94 -15.28 19.07
CA GLY A 477 16.09 -15.06 20.53
C GLY A 477 14.88 -14.43 21.23
N ASN A 478 13.90 -13.89 20.49
CA ASN A 478 12.66 -13.35 21.07
C ASN A 478 11.68 -14.44 21.51
N LEU A 479 11.83 -15.68 21.03
CA LEU A 479 11.00 -16.81 21.48
C LEU A 479 11.17 -17.14 22.97
N ALA A 480 12.30 -16.74 23.57
CA ALA A 480 12.56 -16.88 25.00
C ALA A 480 12.13 -15.66 25.83
N ARG A 481 11.37 -14.72 25.24
CA ARG A 481 10.88 -13.50 25.90
C ARG A 481 9.35 -13.53 25.99
N PRO A 482 8.79 -13.29 27.19
CA PRO A 482 9.40 -13.36 28.51
C PRO A 482 9.83 -14.81 28.85
N LYS A 483 10.50 -14.96 30.00
CA LYS A 483 11.08 -16.24 30.45
C LYS A 483 10.05 -17.19 31.05
N ASP A 484 8.83 -16.72 31.27
CA ASP A 484 7.74 -17.48 31.86
C ASP A 484 7.34 -18.68 30.98
N PRO A 485 6.73 -19.71 31.59
CA PRO A 485 6.28 -20.89 30.85
C PRO A 485 5.40 -20.54 29.65
N TRP A 486 5.51 -21.34 28.60
CA TRP A 486 4.72 -21.18 27.37
C TRP A 486 3.81 -22.39 27.22
N ASP A 487 2.52 -22.17 27.47
CA ASP A 487 1.46 -23.15 27.41
C ASP A 487 1.17 -23.58 25.96
N HIS A 488 0.36 -24.62 25.81
CA HIS A 488 -0.10 -25.12 24.52
C HIS A 488 -1.63 -24.98 24.44
N PRO A 489 -2.20 -24.67 23.26
CA PRO A 489 -1.55 -24.43 21.96
C PRO A 489 -0.73 -23.14 21.86
N ARG A 490 0.18 -23.06 20.88
CA ARG A 490 1.11 -21.94 20.72
C ARG A 490 0.85 -21.15 19.45
N VAL A 491 0.92 -19.82 19.55
CA VAL A 491 0.80 -18.90 18.43
C VAL A 491 2.06 -18.06 18.33
N VAL A 492 2.65 -17.97 17.14
CA VAL A 492 3.80 -17.11 16.88
C VAL A 492 3.45 -16.10 15.80
N TYR A 493 3.77 -14.84 16.08
CA TYR A 493 3.79 -13.76 15.10
C TYR A 493 5.25 -13.42 14.75
N LEU A 494 5.66 -13.66 13.50
CA LEU A 494 6.90 -13.13 12.96
C LEU A 494 6.64 -11.70 12.48
N GLN A 495 7.34 -10.72 13.04
CA GLN A 495 7.18 -9.31 12.66
C GLN A 495 8.48 -8.53 12.85
N HIS A 496 8.81 -7.66 11.88
CA HIS A 496 9.96 -6.77 11.97
C HIS A 496 9.53 -5.34 12.27
N ALA A 497 10.33 -4.61 13.05
CA ALA A 497 10.04 -3.20 13.31
C ALA A 497 10.24 -2.33 12.06
N SER A 498 11.03 -2.79 11.11
CA SER A 498 11.20 -2.14 9.80
C SER A 498 10.13 -2.49 8.78
N ASP A 499 9.16 -3.37 9.06
CA ASP A 499 8.14 -3.80 8.09
C ASP A 499 7.10 -2.70 7.82
N PRO A 500 7.15 -1.99 6.68
CA PRO A 500 6.19 -0.94 6.39
C PRO A 500 4.77 -1.47 6.18
N ILE A 501 4.57 -2.74 5.82
CA ILE A 501 3.25 -3.34 5.60
C ILE A 501 2.52 -3.54 6.93
N ALA A 502 3.25 -3.92 7.99
CA ALA A 502 2.71 -4.03 9.34
C ALA A 502 2.35 -2.65 9.93
N TRP A 503 3.23 -1.66 9.75
CA TRP A 503 3.13 -0.36 10.45
C TRP A 503 2.36 0.71 9.68
N TRP A 504 2.00 0.49 8.41
CA TRP A 504 1.24 1.45 7.62
C TRP A 504 -0.21 1.51 8.08
N THR A 505 -0.68 2.72 8.38
CA THR A 505 -2.11 3.01 8.62
C THR A 505 -2.43 4.43 8.13
N PRO A 506 -3.65 4.69 7.63
CA PRO A 506 -4.09 6.05 7.33
C PRO A 506 -3.94 7.03 8.50
N ASP A 507 -3.95 6.53 9.74
CA ASP A 507 -3.81 7.34 10.95
C ASP A 507 -2.43 8.01 11.05
N LEU A 508 -1.40 7.50 10.35
CA LEU A 508 -0.07 8.12 10.32
C LEU A 508 -0.09 9.57 9.83
N VAL A 509 -1.14 9.98 9.09
CA VAL A 509 -1.30 11.36 8.62
C VAL A 509 -1.48 12.32 9.81
N PHE A 510 -2.23 11.92 10.84
CA PHE A 510 -2.69 12.81 11.91
C PHE A 510 -2.25 12.40 13.31
N SER A 511 -1.87 11.14 13.50
CA SER A 511 -1.57 10.56 14.80
C SER A 511 -0.19 9.89 14.81
N LYS A 512 0.59 10.21 15.84
CA LYS A 512 1.86 9.52 16.13
C LYS A 512 1.55 8.12 16.69
N PRO A 513 2.01 7.01 16.09
CA PRO A 513 1.80 5.66 16.62
C PRO A 513 2.76 5.35 17.77
N ASP A 514 2.47 4.30 18.55
CA ASP A 514 3.26 3.94 19.74
C ASP A 514 4.67 3.45 19.37
N TRP A 515 4.84 2.72 18.26
CA TRP A 515 6.12 2.28 17.73
C TRP A 515 7.04 3.46 17.36
N LEU A 516 6.48 4.66 17.16
CA LEU A 516 7.21 5.94 17.03
C LEU A 516 7.33 6.75 18.34
N ARG A 517 6.55 6.46 19.37
CA ARG A 517 6.68 7.06 20.72
C ARG A 517 7.69 6.32 21.59
N GLU A 518 7.78 5.02 21.41
CA GLU A 518 8.60 4.11 22.20
C GLU A 518 10.02 3.96 21.63
N ARG A 519 10.79 3.02 22.18
CA ARG A 519 12.12 2.67 21.67
C ARG A 519 12.00 1.96 20.32
N ARG A 520 12.82 2.39 19.35
CA ARG A 520 12.91 1.77 18.01
C ARG A 520 13.36 0.32 18.08
N GLY A 521 12.88 -0.48 17.12
CA GLY A 521 13.27 -1.88 16.99
C GLY A 521 14.70 -2.07 16.53
N TYR A 522 15.12 -3.33 16.42
CA TYR A 522 16.51 -3.70 16.14
C TYR A 522 17.02 -3.18 14.80
N ASP A 523 16.12 -3.00 13.85
CA ASP A 523 16.34 -2.70 12.45
C ASP A 523 15.73 -1.35 12.03
N VAL A 524 15.50 -0.45 13.00
CA VAL A 524 15.01 0.92 12.73
C VAL A 524 15.93 1.94 13.40
N LEU A 525 16.35 2.94 12.62
CA LEU A 525 17.23 3.99 13.12
C LEU A 525 16.62 4.76 14.32
N PRO A 526 17.39 5.05 15.38
CA PRO A 526 16.94 5.86 16.52
C PRO A 526 16.44 7.26 16.15
N GLN A 527 16.88 7.78 14.99
CA GLN A 527 16.56 9.09 14.44
C GLN A 527 15.21 9.10 13.71
N THR A 528 14.58 7.96 13.44
CA THR A 528 13.26 7.89 12.81
C THR A 528 12.22 8.55 13.74
N ARG A 529 11.51 9.54 13.21
CA ARG A 529 10.53 10.34 13.95
C ARG A 529 9.21 10.38 13.19
N TRP A 530 8.13 10.51 13.94
CA TRP A 530 6.83 10.82 13.35
C TRP A 530 6.78 12.30 12.97
N ILE A 531 6.45 12.55 11.71
CA ILE A 531 6.27 13.85 11.12
C ILE A 531 4.89 13.82 10.44
N PRO A 532 3.94 14.66 10.88
CA PRO A 532 2.59 14.67 10.32
C PRO A 532 2.61 14.75 8.79
N VAL A 533 1.77 13.94 8.13
CA VAL A 533 1.70 13.78 6.67
C VAL A 533 2.96 13.16 6.03
N VAL A 534 4.16 13.62 6.38
CA VAL A 534 5.42 13.17 5.77
C VAL A 534 5.70 11.70 6.10
N THR A 535 5.52 11.27 7.35
CA THR A 535 5.71 9.86 7.73
C THR A 535 4.74 8.94 6.99
N PHE A 536 3.49 9.37 6.76
CA PHE A 536 2.55 8.61 5.94
C PHE A 536 3.09 8.41 4.51
N LEU A 537 3.59 9.47 3.86
CA LEU A 537 4.19 9.35 2.52
C LEU A 537 5.44 8.49 2.51
N GLN A 538 6.30 8.64 3.52
CA GLN A 538 7.53 7.88 3.67
C GLN A 538 7.24 6.38 3.82
N VAL A 539 6.40 5.99 4.77
CA VAL A 539 6.04 4.57 4.99
C VAL A 539 5.28 4.01 3.78
N SER A 540 4.43 4.80 3.12
CA SER A 540 3.75 4.38 1.88
C SER A 540 4.74 4.05 0.75
N ALA A 541 5.82 4.82 0.62
CA ALA A 541 6.86 4.53 -0.37
C ALA A 541 7.71 3.32 0.04
N ASP A 542 7.97 3.15 1.34
CA ASP A 542 8.70 1.99 1.86
C ASP A 542 7.94 0.68 1.57
N MET A 543 6.60 0.68 1.59
CA MET A 543 5.79 -0.50 1.20
C MET A 543 6.14 -1.04 -0.20
N ALA A 544 6.51 -0.16 -1.14
CA ALA A 544 6.82 -0.58 -2.51
C ALA A 544 8.15 -1.35 -2.63
N VAL A 545 9.03 -1.23 -1.62
CA VAL A 545 10.34 -1.89 -1.55
C VAL A 545 10.43 -2.80 -0.32
N ALA A 546 9.28 -3.20 0.25
CA ALA A 546 9.22 -3.92 1.52
C ALA A 546 9.95 -5.27 1.51
N VAL A 547 10.09 -5.87 0.33
CA VAL A 547 10.77 -7.16 0.11
C VAL A 547 12.16 -7.00 -0.52
N ASP A 548 12.56 -5.78 -0.90
CA ASP A 548 13.86 -5.48 -1.54
C ASP A 548 14.95 -5.23 -0.49
N VAL A 549 14.97 -6.06 0.56
CA VAL A 549 15.93 -6.02 1.66
C VAL A 549 16.42 -7.44 1.98
N PRO A 550 17.52 -7.61 2.72
CA PRO A 550 17.92 -8.93 3.20
C PRO A 550 16.91 -9.51 4.18
N ASP A 551 16.95 -10.82 4.32
CA ASP A 551 16.04 -11.56 5.20
C ASP A 551 16.27 -11.20 6.68
N GLY A 552 15.19 -11.11 7.46
CA GLY A 552 15.20 -10.57 8.83
C GLY A 552 14.97 -9.05 8.92
N HIS A 553 14.70 -8.40 7.78
CA HIS A 553 14.29 -7.00 7.68
C HIS A 553 13.07 -6.85 6.78
N GLY A 554 12.38 -5.72 6.89
CA GLY A 554 11.19 -5.41 6.11
C GLY A 554 10.17 -6.53 6.16
N HIS A 555 9.60 -6.86 5.01
CA HIS A 555 8.58 -7.88 4.85
C HIS A 555 9.17 -9.23 4.38
N ARG A 556 10.33 -9.64 4.92
CA ARG A 556 10.98 -10.93 4.61
C ARG A 556 11.24 -11.74 5.87
N TYR A 557 10.53 -12.86 6.00
CA TYR A 557 10.41 -13.61 7.26
C TYR A 557 11.11 -14.97 7.31
N VAL A 558 11.77 -15.41 6.23
CA VAL A 558 12.31 -16.78 6.08
C VAL A 558 13.23 -17.16 7.24
N ALA A 559 14.06 -16.22 7.71
CA ALA A 559 15.03 -16.40 8.79
C ALA A 559 14.38 -16.86 10.10
N GLY A 560 13.14 -16.45 10.35
CA GLY A 560 12.38 -16.77 11.56
C GLY A 560 11.49 -18.02 11.45
N VAL A 561 11.23 -18.52 10.25
CA VAL A 561 10.21 -19.55 10.00
C VAL A 561 10.53 -20.86 10.71
N ALA A 562 11.75 -21.38 10.56
CA ALA A 562 12.16 -22.64 11.18
C ALA A 562 12.04 -22.57 12.72
N ASP A 563 12.43 -21.44 13.30
CA ASP A 563 12.36 -21.21 14.75
C ASP A 563 10.91 -21.05 15.21
N GLY A 564 10.08 -20.34 14.45
CA GLY A 564 8.66 -20.17 14.71
C GLY A 564 7.94 -21.51 14.75
N TRP A 565 8.09 -22.35 13.72
CA TRP A 565 7.47 -23.66 13.71
C TRP A 565 8.00 -24.60 14.78
N ALA A 566 9.32 -24.63 15.00
CA ALA A 566 9.91 -25.42 16.09
C ALA A 566 9.31 -25.02 17.46
N ALA A 567 9.06 -23.72 17.66
CA ALA A 567 8.45 -23.24 18.89
C ALA A 567 6.96 -23.58 19.00
N VAL A 568 6.21 -23.48 17.90
CA VAL A 568 4.76 -23.73 17.84
C VAL A 568 4.46 -25.22 17.99
N LEU A 569 5.07 -26.05 17.14
CA LEU A 569 4.72 -27.46 17.01
C LEU A 569 5.94 -28.34 16.66
N SER A 570 6.78 -28.61 17.66
CA SER A 570 7.90 -29.55 17.50
C SER A 570 7.46 -31.02 17.53
N PRO A 571 7.88 -31.84 16.55
CA PRO A 571 7.72 -33.29 16.63
C PRO A 571 8.64 -33.93 17.68
N PRO A 572 8.34 -35.14 18.17
CA PRO A 572 9.21 -35.86 19.08
C PRO A 572 10.63 -36.02 18.52
N GLY A 573 11.65 -35.70 19.32
CA GLY A 573 13.05 -35.78 18.89
C GLY A 573 13.54 -34.63 18.01
N TRP A 574 12.74 -33.57 17.82
CA TRP A 574 13.23 -32.33 17.20
C TRP A 574 14.14 -31.56 18.16
N THR A 575 15.27 -31.05 17.67
CA THR A 575 16.27 -30.37 18.51
C THR A 575 16.66 -29.01 17.93
N PRO A 576 17.22 -28.09 18.73
CA PRO A 576 17.73 -26.80 18.25
C PRO A 576 18.77 -26.95 17.12
N GLU A 577 19.59 -28.00 17.13
CA GLU A 577 20.57 -28.28 16.08
C GLU A 577 19.89 -28.64 14.75
N LYS A 578 18.77 -29.37 14.78
CA LYS A 578 17.96 -29.62 13.57
C LYS A 578 17.36 -28.32 13.04
N THR A 579 16.83 -27.45 13.90
CA THR A 579 16.35 -26.12 13.49
C THR A 579 17.47 -25.31 12.83
N ALA A 580 18.67 -25.30 13.41
CA ALA A 580 19.82 -24.59 12.85
C ALA A 580 20.26 -25.14 11.48
N ARG A 581 20.20 -26.47 11.27
CA ARG A 581 20.45 -27.11 9.97
C ARG A 581 19.36 -26.84 8.94
N LEU A 582 18.12 -26.63 9.37
CA LEU A 582 16.98 -26.37 8.48
C LEU A 582 16.98 -24.95 7.92
N ARG A 583 17.32 -23.93 8.73
CA ARG A 583 17.34 -22.51 8.31
C ARG A 583 17.94 -22.25 6.92
N PRO A 584 19.16 -22.72 6.58
CA PRO A 584 19.76 -22.43 5.27
C PRO A 584 19.11 -23.15 4.09
N LEU A 585 18.22 -24.12 4.33
CA LEU A 585 17.50 -24.85 3.28
C LEU A 585 16.19 -24.16 2.88
N LEU A 586 15.70 -23.22 3.69
CA LEU A 586 14.43 -22.56 3.47
C LEU A 586 14.58 -21.35 2.54
N HIS A 587 13.57 -21.15 1.69
CA HIS A 587 13.47 -20.04 0.75
C HIS A 587 12.00 -19.67 0.53
N SER A 588 11.71 -18.41 0.22
CA SER A 588 10.33 -17.91 0.10
C SER A 588 9.65 -18.25 -1.23
N ASN A 589 10.42 -18.48 -2.29
CA ASN A 589 9.93 -18.79 -3.63
C ASN A 589 10.32 -20.22 -3.99
N GLY A 590 9.41 -20.98 -4.61
CA GLY A 590 9.64 -22.36 -5.07
C GLY A 590 10.65 -22.49 -6.20
#